data_AF-A0A8S0FL92-F1
#
_entry.id   AF-A0A8S0FL92-F1
#
_cell.length_a   1.000
_cell.length_b   1.000
_cell.length_c   1.000
_cell.angle_alpha   90.00
_cell.angle_beta   90.00
_cell.angle_gamma   90.00
#
_symmetry.space_group_name_H-M   'P 1'
#
loop_
_entity.id
_entity.type
_entity.pdbx_description
1 polymer ?
#
loop_
_entity_poly.entity_id
_entity_poly.type
_entity_poly.pdbx_seq_one_letter_code
_entity_poly.pdbx_strand_id
1 'polypeptide(L)'
;MGLNYALATAEIFYVSWLPFYHDMGLVGFLLTPVATQLSVDYLRTQDFAMRPLQWLKLISKNRGTVSVAPPFGYELCQRRVNEKDLAELDLSCWRVAGIGAEPISAEQLHQFAECFRQVNFDDKTFMPCYGLAENALAVSFSDEASGVVVNEVDRDILEYQGKAVAPGAETRAVSTFVNCV
;
A
#
# COMPACT_ATOMS: atom_id res chain seq x y z
N MET A 1 -15.73 20.49 23.36
CA MET A 1 -16.75 19.56 22.81
C MET A 1 -16.06 18.88 21.63
N GLY A 2 -15.22 17.87 21.78
CA GLY A 2 -15.39 16.64 22.56
C GLY A 2 -15.53 15.48 21.57
N LEU A 3 -14.55 15.29 20.69
CA LEU A 3 -14.53 14.21 19.70
C LEU A 3 -13.53 13.14 20.17
N ASN A 4 -14.10 12.12 20.83
CA ASN A 4 -13.66 10.72 20.86
C ASN A 4 -12.16 10.43 21.03
N TYR A 5 -11.70 10.52 22.29
CA TYR A 5 -10.41 10.03 22.79
C TYR A 5 -10.26 8.49 22.81
N ALA A 6 -11.24 7.72 22.30
CA ALA A 6 -11.32 6.27 22.52
C ALA A 6 -10.80 5.38 21.38
N LEU A 7 -10.31 5.95 20.26
CA LEU A 7 -9.65 5.22 19.17
C LEU A 7 -8.16 5.59 19.01
N ALA A 8 -7.62 6.43 19.90
CA ALA A 8 -6.32 7.10 19.76
C ALA A 8 -5.14 6.41 20.50
N THR A 9 -5.19 5.09 20.73
CA THR A 9 -4.25 4.42 21.67
C THR A 9 -3.21 3.49 21.05
N ALA A 10 -3.15 3.33 19.72
CA ALA A 10 -2.03 2.63 19.08
C ALA A 10 -1.01 3.67 18.57
N GLU A 11 0.21 3.64 19.10
CA GLU A 11 1.31 4.49 18.66
C GLU A 11 1.61 4.23 17.17
N ILE A 12 1.69 5.29 16.37
CA ILE A 12 2.02 5.16 14.96
C ILE A 12 3.50 4.81 14.84
N PHE A 13 3.76 3.65 14.25
CA PHE A 13 5.09 3.14 13.98
C PHE A 13 5.25 2.88 12.48
N TYR A 14 6.25 3.49 11.86
CA TYR A 14 6.55 3.32 10.43
C TYR A 14 7.52 2.17 10.17
N VAL A 15 7.34 1.45 9.07
CA VAL A 15 8.31 0.46 8.59
C VAL A 15 8.58 0.73 7.11
N SER A 16 9.85 0.78 6.71
CA SER A 16 10.24 1.05 5.33
C SER A 16 11.43 0.23 4.88
N TRP A 17 11.43 -0.16 3.61
CA TRP A 17 12.61 -0.64 2.90
C TRP A 17 12.97 0.25 1.70
N LEU A 18 12.26 1.36 1.54
CA LEU A 18 12.38 2.24 0.39
C LEU A 18 13.71 3.00 0.44
N PRO A 19 14.36 3.18 -0.72
CA PRO A 19 15.63 3.89 -0.77
C PRO A 19 15.45 5.38 -0.51
N PHE A 20 16.39 6.00 0.22
CA PHE A 20 16.40 7.45 0.46
C PHE A 20 16.74 8.29 -0.77
N TYR A 21 17.19 7.67 -1.86
CA TYR A 21 17.41 8.36 -3.13
C TYR A 21 16.14 8.45 -4.00
N HIS A 22 15.00 7.92 -3.52
CA HIS A 22 13.69 8.08 -4.14
C HIS A 22 12.78 8.93 -3.24
N ASP A 23 11.90 9.73 -3.83
CA ASP A 23 10.99 10.65 -3.12
C ASP A 23 10.16 9.96 -2.03
N MET A 24 9.59 8.79 -2.29
CA MET A 24 8.75 8.03 -1.34
C MET A 24 9.53 7.58 -0.13
N GLY A 25 10.79 7.13 -0.30
CA GLY A 25 11.66 6.78 0.84
C GLY A 25 12.12 8.00 1.61
N LEU A 26 12.54 9.06 0.91
CA LEU A 26 13.05 10.28 1.52
C LEU A 26 11.96 11.08 2.24
N VAL A 27 10.95 11.53 1.52
CA VAL A 27 9.89 12.38 2.06
C VAL A 27 8.95 11.54 2.95
N GLY A 28 8.56 10.36 2.47
CA GLY A 28 7.54 9.53 3.14
C GLY A 28 8.03 8.84 4.40
N PHE A 29 9.30 8.41 4.45
CA PHE A 29 9.80 7.58 5.56
C PHE A 29 11.01 8.13 6.29
N LEU A 30 11.70 9.16 5.78
CA LEU A 30 12.74 9.85 6.53
C LEU A 30 12.24 11.19 7.08
N LEU A 31 11.70 12.06 6.23
CA LEU A 31 11.24 13.39 6.66
C LEU A 31 9.92 13.35 7.43
N THR A 32 8.95 12.55 6.98
CA THR A 32 7.63 12.47 7.65
C THR A 32 7.72 11.97 9.09
N PRO A 33 8.45 10.88 9.42
CA PRO A 33 8.59 10.44 10.81
C PRO A 33 9.31 11.48 11.69
N VAL A 34 10.32 12.17 11.15
CA VAL A 34 11.01 13.27 11.86
C VAL A 34 10.04 14.42 12.15
N ALA A 35 9.26 14.85 11.17
CA ALA A 35 8.31 15.96 11.30
C ALA A 35 7.13 15.62 12.23
N THR A 36 6.78 14.33 12.35
CA THR A 36 5.67 13.85 13.20
C THR A 36 6.14 13.31 14.55
N GLN A 37 7.45 13.26 14.80
CA GLN A 37 8.06 12.74 16.04
C GLN A 37 7.70 11.27 16.30
N LEU A 38 7.56 10.50 15.21
CA LEU A 38 7.20 9.08 15.23
C LEU A 38 8.40 8.20 14.91
N SER A 39 8.39 6.98 15.43
CA SER A 39 9.44 6.00 15.20
C SER A 39 9.33 5.35 13.82
N VAL A 40 10.49 4.97 13.25
CA VAL A 40 10.56 4.28 11.97
C VAL A 40 11.66 3.21 11.98
N ASP A 41 11.32 2.02 11.52
CA ASP A 41 12.29 0.96 11.25
C ASP A 41 12.63 0.86 9.77
N TYR A 42 13.89 0.54 9.49
CA TYR A 42 14.40 0.41 8.14
C TYR A 42 14.95 -0.97 7.82
N LEU A 43 14.67 -1.44 6.61
CA LEU A 43 15.47 -2.44 5.89
C LEU A 43 16.20 -1.77 4.73
N ARG A 44 17.35 -2.31 4.34
CA ARG A 44 17.98 -1.89 3.09
C ARG A 44 17.18 -2.46 1.93
N THR A 45 16.96 -1.67 0.88
CA THR A 45 16.22 -2.08 -0.33
C THR A 45 16.77 -3.37 -0.95
N GLN A 46 18.10 -3.53 -0.96
CA GLN A 46 18.76 -4.76 -1.43
C GLN A 46 18.45 -5.99 -0.56
N ASP A 47 18.31 -5.81 0.76
CA ASP A 47 17.99 -6.89 1.68
C ASP A 47 16.53 -7.34 1.48
N PHE A 48 15.62 -6.39 1.25
CA PHE A 48 14.25 -6.66 0.84
C PHE A 48 14.21 -7.43 -0.49
N ALA A 49 14.91 -6.95 -1.54
CA ALA A 49 14.93 -7.61 -2.84
C ALA A 49 15.39 -9.08 -2.76
N MET A 50 16.38 -9.35 -1.90
CA MET A 50 16.88 -10.71 -1.67
C MET A 50 15.96 -11.55 -0.78
N ARG A 51 15.32 -10.96 0.23
CA ARG A 51 14.48 -11.64 1.23
C ARG A 51 13.23 -10.81 1.56
N PRO A 52 12.20 -10.81 0.69
CA PRO A 52 11.06 -9.90 0.79
C PRO A 52 10.29 -10.04 2.09
N LEU A 53 10.16 -11.27 2.59
CA LEU A 53 9.44 -11.56 3.83
C LEU A 53 10.09 -10.95 5.07
N GLN A 54 11.33 -10.47 5.01
CA GLN A 54 11.91 -9.67 6.10
C GLN A 54 11.12 -8.38 6.35
N TRP A 55 10.49 -7.81 5.32
CA TRP A 55 9.61 -6.65 5.48
C TRP A 55 8.41 -6.98 6.36
N LEU A 56 7.68 -8.04 6.04
CA LEU A 56 6.52 -8.48 6.82
C LEU A 56 6.93 -8.95 8.23
N LYS A 57 8.08 -9.61 8.36
CA LYS A 57 8.63 -9.99 9.68
C LYS A 57 8.96 -8.78 10.53
N LEU A 58 9.50 -7.71 9.94
CA LEU A 58 9.81 -6.49 10.67
C LEU A 58 8.53 -5.78 11.15
N ILE A 59 7.51 -5.68 10.27
CA ILE A 59 6.16 -5.21 10.64
C ILE A 59 5.61 -6.03 11.82
N SER A 60 5.56 -7.35 11.68
CA SER A 60 5.02 -8.25 12.71
C SER A 60 5.80 -8.14 14.04
N LYS A 61 7.13 -8.18 13.98
CA LYS A 61 8.02 -8.19 15.15
C LYS A 61 7.88 -6.95 16.02
N ASN A 62 7.86 -5.78 15.39
CA ASN A 62 7.87 -4.49 16.09
C ASN A 62 6.47 -3.84 16.14
N ARG A 63 5.43 -4.57 15.72
CA ARG A 63 4.05 -4.11 15.64
C ARG A 63 3.91 -2.84 14.77
N GLY A 64 4.63 -2.82 13.65
CA GLY A 64 4.61 -1.74 12.68
C GLY A 64 3.20 -1.47 12.16
N THR A 65 2.79 -0.20 12.15
CA THR A 65 1.41 0.20 11.85
C THR A 65 1.23 0.82 10.47
N VAL A 66 2.29 1.44 9.92
CA VAL A 66 2.24 2.13 8.63
C VAL A 66 3.42 1.70 7.78
N SER A 67 3.14 1.23 6.57
CA SER A 67 4.15 0.92 5.57
C SER A 67 3.58 1.12 4.17
N VAL A 68 4.42 1.58 3.25
CA VAL A 68 4.03 1.91 1.87
C VAL A 68 5.07 1.29 0.95
N ALA A 69 4.61 0.72 -0.15
CA ALA A 69 5.46 0.11 -1.16
C ALA A 69 4.86 0.29 -2.56
N PRO A 70 5.67 0.22 -3.63
CA PRO A 70 5.14 0.06 -4.97
C PRO A 70 4.43 -1.29 -5.14
N PRO A 71 3.55 -1.45 -6.15
CA PRO A 71 2.82 -2.69 -6.39
C PRO A 71 3.71 -3.95 -6.42
N PHE A 72 4.89 -3.86 -7.02
CA PHE A 72 5.83 -5.00 -7.08
C PHE A 72 6.27 -5.49 -5.70
N GLY A 73 6.29 -4.63 -4.68
CA GLY A 73 6.69 -5.01 -3.32
C GLY A 73 5.75 -6.04 -2.71
N TYR A 74 4.44 -5.84 -2.92
CA TYR A 74 3.40 -6.77 -2.51
C TYR A 74 3.48 -8.07 -3.31
N GLU A 75 3.57 -7.98 -4.64
CA GLU A 75 3.70 -9.15 -5.54
C GLU A 75 4.90 -10.03 -5.16
N LEU A 76 6.05 -9.41 -4.89
CA LEU A 76 7.27 -10.13 -4.57
C LEU A 76 7.18 -10.89 -3.23
N CYS A 77 6.49 -10.31 -2.24
CA CYS A 77 6.18 -10.98 -0.98
C CYS A 77 5.25 -12.17 -1.19
N GLN A 78 4.15 -11.97 -1.92
CA GLN A 78 3.17 -13.01 -2.20
C GLN A 78 3.79 -14.19 -2.96
N ARG A 79 4.70 -13.93 -3.91
CA ARG A 79 5.33 -14.99 -4.71
C ARG A 79 6.40 -15.79 -3.99
N ARG A 80 7.05 -15.20 -2.98
CA ARG A 80 8.24 -15.79 -2.33
C ARG A 80 7.98 -16.29 -0.92
N VAL A 81 6.76 -16.14 -0.41
CA VAL A 81 6.36 -16.66 0.88
C VAL A 81 6.33 -18.19 0.87
N ASN A 82 6.59 -18.77 2.03
CA ASN A 82 6.44 -20.20 2.30
C ASN A 82 5.81 -20.38 3.68
N GLU A 83 5.41 -21.61 4.00
CA GLU A 83 4.75 -21.97 5.26
C GLU A 83 5.56 -21.57 6.51
N LYS A 84 6.90 -21.66 6.45
CA LYS A 84 7.76 -21.28 7.58
C LYS A 84 7.68 -19.78 7.85
N ASP A 85 7.63 -18.97 6.79
CA ASP A 85 7.46 -17.52 6.94
C ASP A 85 6.09 -17.17 7.51
N LEU A 86 5.02 -17.82 7.04
CA LEU A 86 3.66 -17.60 7.55
C LEU A 86 3.52 -17.94 9.04
N ALA A 87 4.16 -19.02 9.48
CA ALA A 87 4.11 -19.45 10.88
C ALA A 87 4.68 -18.43 11.89
N GLU A 88 5.46 -17.45 11.43
CA GLU A 88 6.11 -16.43 12.27
C GLU A 88 5.41 -15.06 12.18
N LEU A 89 4.34 -14.92 11.39
CA LEU A 89 3.71 -13.63 11.09
C LEU A 89 2.38 -13.44 11.82
N ASP A 90 2.18 -12.23 12.35
CA ASP A 90 0.89 -11.66 12.72
C ASP A 90 0.83 -10.21 12.23
N LEU A 91 0.04 -9.99 11.17
CA LEU A 91 -0.12 -8.70 10.51
C LEU A 91 -1.32 -7.90 11.02
N SER A 92 -1.96 -8.31 12.12
CA SER A 92 -3.07 -7.58 12.76
C SER A 92 -2.71 -6.16 13.21
N CYS A 93 -1.42 -5.85 13.34
CA CYS A 93 -0.92 -4.51 13.69
C CYS A 93 -0.88 -3.55 12.50
N TRP A 94 -0.89 -4.05 11.27
CA TRP A 94 -0.65 -3.24 10.08
C TRP A 94 -1.91 -2.46 9.72
N ARG A 95 -2.00 -1.20 10.15
CA ARG A 95 -3.17 -0.34 9.97
C ARG A 95 -3.25 0.28 8.57
N VAL A 96 -2.11 0.65 8.02
CA VAL A 96 -2.02 1.33 6.70
C VAL A 96 -0.98 0.63 5.83
N ALA A 97 -1.46 -0.15 4.87
CA ALA A 97 -0.70 -0.79 3.80
C ALA A 97 -0.82 0.07 2.53
N GLY A 98 0.00 1.11 2.40
CA GLY A 98 -0.09 2.03 1.28
C GLY A 98 0.52 1.48 -0.01
N ILE A 99 -0.06 1.85 -1.15
CA ILE A 99 0.39 1.41 -2.47
C ILE A 99 0.41 2.60 -3.43
N GLY A 100 1.54 2.85 -4.09
CA GLY A 100 1.67 3.97 -5.01
C GLY A 100 2.91 3.87 -5.89
N ALA A 101 3.38 5.00 -6.43
CA ALA A 101 4.53 5.14 -7.35
C ALA A 101 4.35 4.57 -8.77
N GLU A 102 3.53 3.54 -8.97
CA GLU A 102 3.27 2.92 -10.28
C GLU A 102 1.78 2.56 -10.43
N PRO A 103 1.28 2.28 -11.66
CA PRO A 103 -0.08 1.78 -11.85
C PRO A 103 -0.38 0.56 -10.99
N ILE A 104 -1.41 0.66 -10.14
CA ILE A 104 -1.75 -0.35 -9.14
C ILE A 104 -2.63 -1.44 -9.77
N SER A 105 -2.25 -2.71 -9.61
CA SER A 105 -3.06 -3.85 -10.01
C SER A 105 -3.93 -4.33 -8.84
N ALA A 106 -5.25 -4.16 -8.97
CA ALA A 106 -6.21 -4.67 -7.98
C ALA A 106 -6.12 -6.20 -7.81
N GLU A 107 -5.86 -6.92 -8.91
CA GLU A 107 -5.68 -8.37 -8.89
C GLU A 107 -4.49 -8.80 -8.04
N GLN A 108 -3.34 -8.13 -8.19
CA GLN A 108 -2.14 -8.42 -7.39
C GLN A 108 -2.38 -8.17 -5.90
N LEU A 109 -3.08 -7.08 -5.56
CA LEU A 109 -3.43 -6.77 -4.17
C LEU A 109 -4.43 -7.78 -3.59
N HIS A 110 -5.40 -8.22 -4.37
CA HIS A 110 -6.31 -9.31 -3.97
C HIS A 110 -5.53 -10.61 -3.72
N GLN A 111 -4.62 -11.00 -4.62
CA GLN A 111 -3.77 -12.19 -4.44
C GLN A 111 -2.88 -12.10 -3.18
N PHE A 112 -2.33 -10.91 -2.90
CA PHE A 112 -1.61 -10.65 -1.66
C PHE A 112 -2.52 -10.83 -0.43
N ALA A 113 -3.69 -10.19 -0.42
CA ALA A 113 -4.62 -10.27 0.69
C ALA A 113 -5.06 -11.71 0.97
N GLU A 114 -5.43 -12.46 -0.06
CA GLU A 114 -5.78 -13.89 0.08
C GLU A 114 -4.63 -14.69 0.69
N CYS A 115 -3.40 -14.46 0.23
CA CYS A 115 -2.21 -15.18 0.69
C CYS A 115 -1.90 -14.92 2.18
N PHE A 116 -2.07 -13.67 2.63
CA PHE A 116 -1.70 -13.24 3.98
C PHE A 116 -2.90 -13.12 4.95
N ARG A 117 -4.14 -13.39 4.51
CA ARG A 117 -5.33 -13.40 5.38
C ARG A 117 -5.16 -14.34 6.58
N GLN A 118 -4.54 -15.50 6.37
CA GLN A 118 -4.27 -16.49 7.42
C GLN A 118 -3.32 -16.02 8.52
N VAL A 119 -2.54 -14.95 8.27
CA VAL A 119 -1.67 -14.28 9.26
C VAL A 119 -2.25 -12.93 9.67
N ASN A 120 -3.57 -12.80 9.66
CA ASN A 120 -4.34 -11.63 10.11
C ASN A 120 -4.09 -10.34 9.33
N PHE A 121 -3.69 -10.43 8.05
CA PHE A 121 -3.74 -9.25 7.18
C PHE A 121 -5.19 -8.91 6.84
N ASP A 122 -5.58 -7.66 7.06
CA ASP A 122 -6.90 -7.13 6.72
C ASP A 122 -6.81 -6.31 5.42
N ASP A 123 -7.56 -6.72 4.38
CA ASP A 123 -7.54 -6.06 3.08
C ASP A 123 -8.06 -4.60 3.12
N LYS A 124 -8.80 -4.23 4.17
CA LYS A 124 -9.24 -2.86 4.39
C LYS A 124 -8.09 -1.92 4.70
N THR A 125 -6.96 -2.45 5.14
CA THR A 125 -5.75 -1.66 5.43
C THR A 125 -5.06 -1.14 4.18
N PHE A 126 -5.40 -1.68 3.00
CA PHE A 126 -4.87 -1.16 1.75
C PHE A 126 -5.30 0.29 1.53
N MET A 127 -4.31 1.15 1.26
CA MET A 127 -4.52 2.56 0.99
C MET A 127 -3.79 2.97 -0.31
N PRO A 128 -4.40 2.74 -1.47
CA PRO A 128 -3.91 3.30 -2.73
C PRO A 128 -3.67 4.81 -2.64
N CYS A 129 -2.52 5.25 -3.13
CA CYS A 129 -2.14 6.65 -3.13
C CYS A 129 -1.47 7.05 -4.44
N TYR A 130 -1.60 8.32 -4.79
CA TYR A 130 -0.98 8.92 -5.96
C TYR A 130 -0.05 10.06 -5.53
N GLY A 131 1.07 10.19 -6.23
CA GLY A 131 2.12 11.12 -5.89
C GLY A 131 3.18 11.25 -6.98
N LEU A 132 3.95 12.34 -6.89
CA LEU A 132 5.09 12.66 -7.75
C LEU A 132 6.04 13.62 -7.04
N ALA A 133 7.33 13.56 -7.39
CA ALA A 133 8.37 14.40 -6.82
C ALA A 133 8.12 15.91 -7.03
N GLU A 134 7.48 16.30 -8.13
CA GLU A 134 7.11 17.68 -8.44
C GLU A 134 6.10 18.28 -7.43
N ASN A 135 5.37 17.43 -6.69
CA ASN A 135 4.52 17.82 -5.57
C ASN A 135 5.10 17.36 -4.22
N ALA A 136 6.43 17.29 -4.12
CA ALA A 136 7.23 16.72 -3.03
C ALA A 136 7.04 15.21 -2.80
N LEU A 137 5.81 14.72 -2.67
CA LEU A 137 5.51 13.30 -2.63
C LEU A 137 4.03 13.04 -2.95
N ALA A 138 3.13 13.26 -1.99
CA ALA A 138 1.75 12.80 -2.09
C ALA A 138 0.85 13.85 -2.72
N VAL A 139 -0.10 13.40 -3.55
CA VAL A 139 -1.16 14.22 -4.15
C VAL A 139 -2.53 13.78 -3.64
N SER A 140 -2.78 12.48 -3.59
CA SER A 140 -4.04 11.93 -3.10
C SER A 140 -3.88 10.58 -2.43
N PHE A 141 -4.84 10.24 -1.56
CA PHE A 141 -4.94 8.99 -0.83
C PHE A 141 -6.39 8.52 -0.90
N SER A 142 -6.61 7.21 -1.05
CA SER A 142 -7.94 6.62 -0.85
C SER A 142 -8.40 6.81 0.60
N ASP A 143 -9.70 6.66 0.83
CA ASP A 143 -10.28 6.70 2.17
C ASP A 143 -9.62 5.66 3.12
N GLU A 144 -9.48 6.05 4.39
CA GLU A 144 -8.96 5.14 5.42
C GLU A 144 -9.90 3.95 5.60
N ALA A 145 -9.33 2.74 5.69
CA ALA A 145 -10.07 1.49 5.89
C ALA A 145 -11.07 1.13 4.75
N SER A 146 -10.95 1.72 3.55
CA SER A 146 -11.82 1.36 2.42
C SER A 146 -11.40 0.06 1.73
N GLY A 147 -10.10 -0.27 1.78
CA GLY A 147 -9.46 -1.22 0.89
C GLY A 147 -9.39 -0.71 -0.55
N VAL A 148 -9.16 -1.61 -1.50
CA VAL A 148 -9.02 -1.28 -2.93
C VAL A 148 -10.38 -1.03 -3.58
N VAL A 149 -10.59 0.17 -4.11
CA VAL A 149 -11.75 0.53 -4.94
C VAL A 149 -11.32 0.64 -6.40
N VAL A 150 -12.09 0.08 -7.33
CA VAL A 150 -11.76 0.05 -8.76
C VAL A 150 -12.83 0.79 -9.55
N ASN A 151 -12.37 1.67 -10.45
CA ASN A 151 -13.19 2.31 -11.47
C ASN A 151 -13.06 1.55 -12.78
N GLU A 152 -14.20 1.17 -13.35
CA GLU A 152 -14.27 0.59 -14.69
C GLU A 152 -14.56 1.69 -15.71
N VAL A 153 -13.82 1.67 -16.81
CA VAL A 153 -13.92 2.67 -17.88
C VAL A 153 -14.01 1.96 -19.23
N ASP A 154 -14.90 2.44 -20.11
CA ASP A 154 -14.95 2.02 -21.50
C ASP A 154 -13.61 2.36 -22.20
N ARG A 155 -12.89 1.31 -22.61
CA ARG A 155 -11.54 1.44 -23.15
C ARG A 155 -11.53 2.16 -24.49
N ASP A 156 -12.47 1.84 -25.37
CA ASP A 156 -12.52 2.42 -26.72
C ASP A 156 -12.81 3.92 -26.64
N ILE A 157 -13.75 4.33 -25.77
CA ILE A 157 -14.05 5.76 -25.55
C ILE A 157 -12.84 6.48 -24.93
N LEU A 158 -12.16 5.85 -23.97
CA LEU A 158 -10.96 6.42 -23.36
C LEU A 158 -9.84 6.65 -24.39
N GLU A 159 -9.52 5.63 -25.19
CA GLU A 159 -8.40 5.67 -26.14
C GLU A 159 -8.65 6.60 -27.32
N TYR A 160 -9.84 6.56 -27.91
CA TYR A 160 -10.13 7.32 -29.14
C TYR A 160 -10.74 8.70 -28.90
N GLN A 161 -11.31 8.95 -27.70
CA GLN A 161 -11.97 10.23 -27.39
C GLN A 161 -11.39 10.95 -26.18
N GLY A 162 -10.48 10.33 -25.41
CA GLY A 162 -9.87 10.94 -24.23
C GLY A 162 -10.84 11.18 -23.08
N LYS A 163 -11.92 10.39 -22.99
CA LYS A 163 -12.97 10.54 -21.96
C LYS A 163 -13.08 9.28 -21.11
N ALA A 164 -13.07 9.46 -19.79
CA ALA A 164 -13.41 8.39 -18.87
C ALA A 164 -14.94 8.30 -18.72
N VAL A 165 -15.52 7.24 -19.30
CA VAL A 165 -16.96 6.95 -19.24
C VAL A 165 -17.16 5.55 -18.70
N ALA A 166 -18.15 5.35 -17.83
CA ALA A 166 -18.48 4.03 -17.31
C ALA A 166 -18.93 3.09 -18.46
N PRO A 167 -18.60 1.78 -18.38
CA PRO A 167 -19.06 0.80 -19.36
C PRO A 167 -20.59 0.78 -19.51
N GLY A 168 -21.06 0.67 -20.75
CA GLY A 168 -22.47 0.54 -21.11
C GLY A 168 -22.74 -0.74 -21.91
N ALA A 169 -23.97 -0.88 -22.42
CA ALA A 169 -24.41 -2.07 -23.16
C ALA A 169 -23.59 -2.35 -24.44
N GLU A 170 -23.02 -1.31 -25.05
CA GLU A 170 -22.23 -1.39 -26.30
C GLU A 170 -20.71 -1.45 -26.04
N THR A 171 -20.27 -1.47 -24.79
CA THR A 171 -18.85 -1.49 -24.45
C THR A 171 -18.22 -2.82 -24.86
N ARG A 172 -17.17 -2.75 -25.69
CA ARG A 172 -16.45 -3.93 -26.20
C ARG A 172 -15.28 -4.34 -25.33
N ALA A 173 -14.65 -3.37 -24.67
CA ALA A 173 -13.49 -3.57 -23.82
C ALA A 173 -13.51 -2.61 -22.63
N VAL A 174 -13.08 -3.10 -21.47
CA VAL A 174 -13.04 -2.34 -20.22
C VAL A 174 -11.59 -2.18 -19.76
N SER A 175 -11.24 -0.99 -19.30
CA SER A 175 -10.01 -0.71 -18.57
C SER A 175 -10.35 -0.43 -17.11
N THR A 176 -9.58 -0.99 -16.19
CA THR A 176 -9.78 -0.86 -14.75
C THR A 176 -8.70 0.03 -14.14
N PHE A 177 -9.09 0.97 -13.30
CA PHE A 177 -8.20 1.87 -12.59
C PHE A 177 -8.45 1.80 -11.09
N VAL A 178 -7.41 1.61 -10.29
CA VAL A 178 -7.53 1.69 -8.83
C VAL A 178 -7.72 3.14 -8.43
N ASN A 179 -8.71 3.39 -7.57
CA ASN A 179 -9.03 4.72 -7.08
C ASN A 179 -8.10 5.12 -5.93
N CYS A 180 -7.55 6.34 -6.01
CA CYS A 180 -6.68 6.95 -5.01
C CYS A 180 -7.28 8.23 -4.41
N VAL A 181 -8.61 8.42 -4.50
CA VAL A 181 -9.40 9.55 -3.97
C VAL A 181 -10.76 9.11 -3.45
#